data_AF-A0A3N2NLL9-F1
#
_entry.id   AF-A0A3N2NLL9-F1
#
_cell.length_a   1.000
_cell.length_b   1.000
_cell.length_c   1.000
_cell.angle_alpha   90.00
_cell.angle_beta   90.00
_cell.angle_gamma   90.00
#
_symmetry.space_group_name_H-M   'P 1'
#
loop_
_entity.id
_entity.type
_entity.pdbx_description
1 polymer ?
#
loop_
_entity_poly.entity_id
_entity_poly.type
_entity_poly.pdbx_seq_one_letter_code
_entity_poly.pdbx_strand_id
1 'polypeptide(L)'
;MFMRRSLFIAIAGVAAVLAACKGGKSDAGESFPANFNALPDTARVAYVMKNTTPDSVARFICRAALGQVKGAGIESLGVATSYAYEKYSGNDLDSFGDEYDNFVSSLPLADKMRMYVMAGVEDPQGLGLQLGLEYMQSVRENNLSVDDVKRELKAFKQACGNDSNTYKRFIIGFRTVLEADSGRDMPKAIYDNFINYE
;
A
#
# COMPACT_ATOMS: atom_id res chain seq x y z
N MET A 1 -51.85 -47.31 33.22
CA MET A 1 -52.06 -48.73 32.88
C MET A 1 -51.07 -49.11 31.79
N PHE A 2 -50.20 -50.08 32.08
CA PHE A 2 -49.24 -50.70 31.16
C PHE A 2 -49.95 -51.38 29.98
N MET A 3 -49.37 -51.33 28.76
CA MET A 3 -48.83 -52.48 27.97
C MET A 3 -48.69 -52.04 26.49
N ARG A 4 -47.49 -51.91 25.89
CA ARG A 4 -46.53 -52.92 25.36
C ARG A 4 -47.04 -53.76 24.16
N ARG A 5 -46.43 -53.55 22.98
CA ARG A 5 -45.81 -54.52 22.02
C ARG A 5 -45.81 -53.93 20.60
N SER A 6 -44.69 -53.41 20.08
CA SER A 6 -43.57 -54.12 19.41
C SER A 6 -43.90 -54.65 18.01
N LEU A 7 -43.39 -53.99 16.96
CA LEU A 7 -42.88 -54.68 15.77
C LEU A 7 -41.76 -53.85 15.09
N PHE A 8 -40.69 -54.55 14.76
CA PHE A 8 -39.45 -54.17 14.09
C PHE A 8 -39.69 -53.61 12.67
N ILE A 9 -38.74 -52.86 12.07
CA ILE A 9 -38.07 -53.16 10.77
C ILE A 9 -36.93 -52.13 10.50
N ALA A 10 -35.75 -52.69 10.22
CA ALA A 10 -34.64 -52.30 9.34
C ALA A 10 -33.73 -51.07 9.56
N ILE A 11 -32.43 -51.43 9.60
CA ILE A 11 -31.20 -50.67 9.43
C ILE A 11 -30.96 -50.35 7.94
N ALA A 12 -30.63 -49.09 7.63
CA ALA A 12 -29.76 -48.63 6.53
C ALA A 12 -29.66 -47.09 6.70
N GLY A 13 -28.54 -46.45 7.02
CA GLY A 13 -27.29 -46.52 6.28
C GLY A 13 -27.23 -45.38 5.25
N VAL A 14 -27.06 -44.13 5.67
CA VAL A 14 -26.43 -43.08 4.83
C VAL A 14 -25.54 -42.22 5.72
N ALA A 15 -24.25 -42.48 5.58
CA ALA A 15 -23.16 -41.66 6.08
C ALA A 15 -23.07 -40.34 5.32
N ALA A 16 -22.51 -39.34 6.00
CA ALA A 16 -21.76 -38.22 5.44
C ALA A 16 -22.43 -37.41 4.31
N VAL A 17 -23.08 -36.32 4.69
CA VAL A 17 -23.05 -35.09 3.89
C VAL A 17 -22.54 -33.94 4.78
N LEU A 18 -21.28 -34.06 5.19
CA LEU A 18 -20.41 -32.88 5.35
C LEU A 18 -20.02 -32.44 3.94
N ALA A 19 -21.01 -31.97 3.17
CA ALA A 19 -20.74 -31.23 1.95
C ALA A 19 -20.30 -29.83 2.37
N ALA A 20 -18.99 -29.72 2.57
CA ALA A 20 -18.23 -28.62 2.03
C ALA A 20 -18.88 -27.24 2.20
N CYS A 21 -18.68 -26.63 3.37
CA CYS A 21 -18.19 -25.27 3.38
C CYS A 21 -16.80 -25.28 2.73
N LYS A 22 -16.78 -25.50 1.40
CA LYS A 22 -15.63 -25.21 0.57
C LYS A 22 -15.50 -23.71 0.71
N GLY A 23 -14.53 -23.29 1.52
CA GLY A 23 -13.98 -21.95 1.49
C GLY A 23 -13.45 -21.72 0.08
N GLY A 24 -14.36 -21.41 -0.84
CA GLY A 24 -14.05 -20.59 -1.97
C GLY A 24 -13.81 -19.22 -1.38
N LYS A 25 -12.53 -18.86 -1.22
CA LYS A 25 -12.15 -17.48 -1.49
C LYS A 25 -12.64 -17.21 -2.92
N SER A 26 -13.88 -16.76 -3.05
CA SER A 26 -14.24 -15.91 -4.16
C SER A 26 -13.33 -14.71 -4.01
N ASP A 27 -12.39 -14.57 -4.94
CA ASP A 27 -11.65 -13.33 -5.12
C ASP A 27 -12.68 -12.20 -5.08
N ALA A 28 -12.68 -11.48 -3.97
CA ALA A 28 -13.50 -10.30 -3.78
C ALA A 28 -12.85 -9.20 -4.60
N GLY A 29 -13.21 -9.18 -5.87
CA GLY A 29 -12.83 -8.16 -6.83
C GLY A 29 -13.51 -8.54 -8.12
N GLU A 30 -14.54 -7.80 -8.52
CA GLU A 30 -15.02 -7.87 -9.89
C GLU A 30 -13.80 -7.75 -10.80
N SER A 31 -13.44 -8.84 -11.45
CA SER A 31 -12.29 -8.89 -12.32
C SER A 31 -12.50 -7.83 -13.38
N PHE A 32 -11.53 -6.91 -13.53
CA PHE A 32 -11.55 -5.90 -14.59
C PHE A 32 -11.95 -6.52 -15.93
N PRO A 33 -12.63 -5.75 -16.81
CA PRO A 33 -13.10 -6.29 -18.08
C PRO A 33 -11.94 -6.88 -18.90
N ALA A 34 -12.26 -7.81 -19.80
CA ALA A 34 -11.26 -8.38 -20.70
C ALA A 34 -10.50 -7.25 -21.43
N ASN A 35 -9.18 -7.37 -21.49
CA ASN A 35 -8.26 -6.37 -22.06
C ASN A 35 -8.21 -5.02 -21.33
N PHE A 36 -8.63 -4.93 -20.07
CA PHE A 36 -8.53 -3.70 -19.29
C PHE A 36 -7.13 -3.09 -19.29
N ASN A 37 -6.08 -3.92 -19.19
CA ASN A 37 -4.69 -3.46 -19.21
C ASN A 37 -4.22 -2.91 -20.57
N ALA A 38 -4.96 -3.17 -21.66
CA ALA A 38 -4.66 -2.63 -22.98
C ALA A 38 -5.29 -1.23 -23.21
N LEU A 39 -6.15 -0.79 -22.28
CA LEU A 39 -6.73 0.55 -22.31
C LEU A 39 -5.68 1.58 -21.88
N PRO A 40 -5.74 2.82 -22.41
CA PRO A 40 -4.91 3.91 -21.91
C PRO A 40 -5.25 4.22 -20.44
N ASP A 41 -4.29 4.78 -19.70
CA ASP A 41 -4.44 5.12 -18.27
C ASP A 41 -5.72 5.89 -17.98
N THR A 42 -6.04 6.91 -18.78
CA THR A 42 -7.25 7.71 -18.62
C THR A 42 -8.54 6.90 -18.78
N ALA A 43 -8.57 5.92 -19.68
CA ALA A 43 -9.73 5.05 -19.86
C ALA A 43 -9.87 4.03 -18.71
N ARG A 44 -8.75 3.53 -18.18
CA ARG A 44 -8.75 2.70 -16.97
C ARG A 44 -9.27 3.48 -15.76
N VAL A 45 -8.77 4.69 -15.54
CA VAL A 45 -9.23 5.57 -14.46
C VAL A 45 -10.70 5.91 -14.64
N ALA A 46 -11.15 6.31 -15.84
CA ALA A 46 -12.55 6.59 -16.12
C ALA A 46 -13.49 5.42 -15.83
N TYR A 47 -13.04 4.18 -16.10
CA TYR A 47 -13.79 2.99 -15.75
C TYR A 47 -13.89 2.84 -14.23
N VAL A 48 -12.79 2.97 -13.50
CA VAL A 48 -12.80 2.82 -12.03
C VAL A 48 -13.66 3.92 -11.39
N MET A 49 -13.52 5.18 -11.82
CA MET A 49 -14.35 6.31 -11.37
C MET A 49 -15.86 6.07 -11.53
N LYS A 50 -16.29 5.35 -12.58
CA LYS A 50 -17.70 5.03 -12.81
C LYS A 50 -18.24 3.93 -11.90
N ASN A 51 -17.37 3.12 -11.32
CA ASN A 51 -17.73 1.90 -10.60
C ASN A 51 -17.29 1.92 -9.12
N THR A 52 -16.66 3.00 -8.65
CA THR A 52 -16.17 3.10 -7.27
C THR A 52 -16.17 4.54 -6.76
N THR A 53 -15.80 4.71 -5.50
CA THR A 53 -15.75 6.00 -4.80
C THR A 53 -14.43 6.75 -5.05
N PRO A 54 -14.39 8.08 -4.91
CA PRO A 54 -13.18 8.87 -5.17
C PRO A 54 -11.94 8.44 -4.37
N ASP A 55 -12.10 8.09 -3.09
CA ASP A 55 -11.03 7.53 -2.26
C ASP A 55 -10.50 6.18 -2.81
N SER A 56 -11.41 5.32 -3.27
CA SER A 56 -11.03 4.05 -3.90
C SER A 56 -10.31 4.25 -5.24
N VAL A 57 -10.65 5.30 -6.00
CA VAL A 57 -9.92 5.69 -7.20
C VAL A 57 -8.50 6.13 -6.86
N ALA A 58 -8.30 6.93 -5.82
CA ALA A 58 -6.96 7.33 -5.36
C ALA A 58 -6.09 6.12 -5.01
N ARG A 59 -6.63 5.19 -4.21
CA ARG A 59 -5.94 3.92 -3.87
C ARG A 59 -5.65 3.07 -5.09
N PHE A 60 -6.59 2.98 -6.03
CA PHE A 60 -6.38 2.24 -7.27
C PHE A 60 -5.21 2.83 -8.06
N ILE A 61 -5.19 4.14 -8.29
CA ILE A 61 -4.15 4.80 -9.08
C ILE A 61 -2.76 4.54 -8.49
N CYS A 62 -2.59 4.77 -7.18
CA CYS A 62 -1.32 4.58 -6.50
C CYS A 62 -0.85 3.12 -6.54
N ARG A 63 -1.73 2.17 -6.19
CA ARG A 63 -1.40 0.73 -6.20
C ARG A 63 -1.10 0.23 -7.61
N ALA A 64 -1.86 0.69 -8.61
CA ALA A 64 -1.67 0.32 -10.01
C ALA A 64 -0.33 0.82 -10.56
N ALA A 65 0.04 2.07 -10.25
CA ALA A 65 1.33 2.65 -10.64
C ALA A 65 2.51 1.91 -9.98
N LEU A 66 2.36 1.47 -8.72
CA LEU A 66 3.37 0.67 -8.03
C LEU A 66 3.47 -0.78 -8.53
N GLY A 67 2.58 -1.21 -9.44
CA GLY A 67 2.50 -2.58 -9.95
C GLY A 67 1.84 -3.58 -8.99
N GLN A 68 1.12 -3.08 -7.99
CA GLN A 68 0.47 -3.90 -6.96
C GLN A 68 -0.92 -4.40 -7.38
N VAL A 69 -1.49 -3.89 -8.48
CA VAL A 69 -2.76 -4.35 -9.06
C VAL A 69 -2.48 -5.18 -10.32
N LYS A 70 -2.69 -6.49 -10.24
CA LYS A 70 -2.47 -7.40 -11.37
C LYS A 70 -3.47 -7.13 -12.49
N GLY A 71 -2.96 -7.04 -13.73
CA GLY A 71 -3.80 -6.86 -14.92
C GLY A 71 -4.42 -5.46 -15.06
N ALA A 72 -3.94 -4.49 -14.29
CA ALA A 72 -4.43 -3.12 -14.28
C ALA A 72 -3.32 -2.14 -13.87
N GLY A 73 -2.14 -2.25 -14.48
CA GLY A 73 -1.04 -1.33 -14.21
C GLY A 73 -1.37 0.08 -14.69
N ILE A 74 -0.74 1.09 -14.09
CA ILE A 74 -0.72 2.46 -14.62
C ILE A 74 0.70 2.77 -15.05
N GLU A 75 0.85 3.28 -16.28
CA GLU A 75 2.17 3.55 -16.87
C GLU A 75 2.65 4.96 -16.55
N SER A 76 1.74 5.93 -16.55
CA SER A 76 2.01 7.32 -16.22
C SER A 76 1.14 7.77 -15.05
N LEU A 77 1.76 7.82 -13.86
CA LEU A 77 1.10 8.30 -12.65
C LEU A 77 0.51 9.70 -12.85
N GLY A 78 1.28 10.63 -13.44
CA GLY A 78 0.84 12.00 -13.68
C GLY A 78 -0.38 12.11 -14.60
N VAL A 79 -0.42 11.34 -15.69
CA VAL A 79 -1.59 11.33 -16.60
C VAL A 79 -2.83 10.79 -15.89
N ALA A 80 -2.68 9.72 -15.12
CA ALA A 80 -3.79 9.12 -14.39
C ALA A 80 -4.36 10.03 -13.29
N THR A 81 -3.48 10.66 -12.49
CA THR A 81 -3.90 11.55 -11.40
C THR A 81 -4.49 12.84 -11.95
N SER A 82 -3.87 13.49 -12.95
CA SER A 82 -4.42 14.69 -13.59
C SER A 82 -5.82 14.44 -14.17
N TYR A 83 -6.06 13.28 -14.78
CA TYR A 83 -7.39 12.93 -15.28
C TYR A 83 -8.45 12.91 -14.16
N ALA A 84 -8.12 12.34 -12.99
CA ALA A 84 -9.04 12.32 -11.85
C ALA A 84 -9.29 13.74 -11.30
N TYR A 85 -8.22 14.54 -11.11
CA TYR A 85 -8.32 15.94 -10.66
C TYR A 85 -9.14 16.82 -11.61
N GLU A 86 -9.09 16.58 -12.93
CA GLU A 86 -9.88 17.31 -13.92
C GLU A 86 -11.38 16.93 -13.93
N LYS A 87 -11.74 15.76 -13.39
CA LYS A 87 -13.10 15.22 -13.46
C LYS A 87 -13.86 15.28 -12.15
N TYR A 88 -13.17 15.21 -11.02
CA TYR A 88 -13.79 15.42 -9.72
C TYR A 88 -13.98 16.90 -9.41
N SER A 89 -14.98 17.21 -8.58
CA SER A 89 -15.27 18.56 -8.13
C SER A 89 -15.96 18.51 -6.77
N GLY A 90 -15.88 19.60 -5.98
CA GLY A 90 -16.49 19.66 -4.65
C GLY A 90 -15.98 18.54 -3.74
N ASN A 91 -16.87 17.96 -2.94
CA ASN A 91 -16.52 16.93 -1.95
C ASN A 91 -15.82 15.70 -2.56
N ASP A 92 -16.11 15.35 -3.82
CA ASP A 92 -15.46 14.20 -4.47
C ASP A 92 -13.99 14.50 -4.78
N LEU A 93 -13.68 15.76 -5.12
CA LEU A 93 -12.30 16.22 -5.35
C LEU A 93 -11.51 16.22 -4.04
N ASP A 94 -12.12 16.73 -2.97
CA ASP A 94 -11.51 16.75 -1.65
C ASP A 94 -11.26 15.31 -1.16
N SER A 95 -12.26 14.43 -1.28
CA SER A 95 -12.12 13.01 -0.89
C SER A 95 -11.05 12.27 -1.69
N PHE A 96 -10.91 12.56 -2.99
CA PHE A 96 -9.85 11.99 -3.82
C PHE A 96 -8.48 12.51 -3.41
N GLY A 97 -8.33 13.83 -3.25
CA GLY A 97 -7.07 14.48 -2.90
C GLY A 97 -6.56 14.05 -1.53
N ASP A 98 -7.43 14.10 -0.52
CA ASP A 98 -7.09 13.71 0.85
C ASP A 98 -6.65 12.24 0.91
N GLU A 99 -7.37 11.33 0.24
CA GLU A 99 -6.98 9.91 0.22
C GLU A 99 -5.70 9.69 -0.57
N TYR A 100 -5.45 10.43 -1.66
CA TYR A 100 -4.20 10.31 -2.41
C TYR A 100 -3.00 10.66 -1.52
N ASP A 101 -3.06 11.80 -0.83
CA ASP A 101 -2.00 12.26 0.06
C ASP A 101 -1.82 11.36 1.28
N ASN A 102 -2.93 10.91 1.90
CA ASN A 102 -2.91 9.97 3.01
C ASN A 102 -2.35 8.61 2.60
N PHE A 103 -2.72 8.10 1.42
CA PHE A 103 -2.22 6.84 0.92
C PHE A 103 -0.71 6.93 0.67
N VAL A 104 -0.25 7.95 -0.06
CA VAL A 104 1.18 8.13 -0.37
C VAL A 104 2.01 8.32 0.91
N SER A 105 1.52 9.08 1.89
CA SER A 105 2.22 9.31 3.16
C SER A 105 2.33 8.02 4.00
N SER A 106 1.34 7.13 3.91
CA SER A 106 1.32 5.82 4.59
C SER A 106 2.21 4.76 3.94
N LEU A 107 2.72 4.99 2.72
CA LEU A 107 3.52 3.99 2.01
C LEU A 107 4.84 3.69 2.71
N PRO A 108 5.32 2.44 2.63
CA PRO A 108 6.70 2.10 2.98
C PRO A 108 7.69 2.98 2.21
N LEU A 109 8.83 3.30 2.83
CA LEU A 109 9.80 4.28 2.32
C LEU A 109 10.20 4.05 0.85
N ALA A 110 10.45 2.80 0.46
CA ALA A 110 10.83 2.46 -0.91
C ALA A 110 9.71 2.74 -1.93
N ASP A 111 8.46 2.41 -1.59
CA ASP A 111 7.31 2.67 -2.47
C ASP A 111 6.98 4.16 -2.52
N LYS A 112 7.11 4.88 -1.40
CA LYS A 112 7.00 6.35 -1.34
C LYS A 112 7.99 7.03 -2.29
N MET A 113 9.25 6.61 -2.30
CA MET A 113 10.26 7.13 -3.24
C MET A 113 9.87 6.87 -4.70
N ARG A 114 9.41 5.65 -5.00
CA ARG A 114 8.97 5.29 -6.36
C ARG A 114 7.82 6.19 -6.81
N MET A 115 6.86 6.49 -5.93
CA MET A 115 5.78 7.44 -6.23
C MET A 115 6.31 8.83 -6.57
N TYR A 116 7.25 9.37 -5.80
CA TYR A 116 7.83 10.70 -6.08
C TYR A 116 8.62 10.74 -7.39
N VAL A 117 9.42 9.72 -7.69
CA VAL A 117 10.12 9.60 -8.99
C VAL A 117 9.11 9.54 -10.14
N MET A 118 8.07 8.72 -10.02
CA MET A 118 7.02 8.60 -11.04
C MET A 118 6.23 9.90 -11.24
N ALA A 119 6.11 10.73 -10.20
CA ALA A 119 5.52 12.06 -10.28
C ALA A 119 6.43 13.10 -10.98
N GLY A 120 7.62 12.70 -11.46
CA GLY A 120 8.56 13.59 -12.13
C GLY A 120 9.29 14.53 -11.17
N VAL A 121 9.31 14.22 -9.87
CA VAL A 121 10.17 14.89 -8.90
C VAL A 121 11.57 14.30 -9.08
N GLU A 122 12.34 14.83 -10.03
CA GLU A 122 13.81 14.75 -9.93
C GLU A 122 14.22 15.35 -8.57
N ASP A 123 15.37 15.00 -8.00
CA ASP A 123 15.85 15.55 -6.71
C ASP A 123 16.76 16.81 -6.85
N PRO A 124 16.29 18.00 -7.35
CA PRO A 124 17.00 19.25 -7.14
C PRO A 124 16.85 19.81 -5.71
N GLN A 125 15.85 19.38 -4.94
CA GLN A 125 15.36 20.12 -3.76
C GLN A 125 15.64 19.47 -2.39
N GLY A 126 16.30 18.31 -2.31
CA GLY A 126 16.57 17.65 -1.02
C GLY A 126 15.46 16.71 -0.57
N LEU A 127 14.80 16.03 -1.52
CA LEU A 127 13.77 15.04 -1.28
C LEU A 127 14.27 13.94 -0.33
N GLY A 128 15.51 13.47 -0.53
CA GLY A 128 16.13 12.52 0.38
C GLY A 128 16.14 13.04 1.83
N LEU A 129 16.57 14.28 2.04
CA LEU A 129 16.64 14.88 3.37
C LEU A 129 15.26 14.96 4.02
N GLN A 130 14.24 15.43 3.29
CA GLN A 130 12.86 15.50 3.78
C GLN A 130 12.35 14.12 4.19
N LEU A 131 12.51 13.12 3.30
CA LEU A 131 12.14 11.73 3.59
C LEU A 131 12.83 11.21 4.86
N GLY A 132 14.12 11.53 5.03
CA GLY A 132 14.88 11.15 6.22
C GLY A 132 14.33 11.78 7.51
N LEU A 133 13.98 13.06 7.45
CA LEU A 133 13.41 13.79 8.59
C LEU A 133 12.01 13.26 8.99
N GLU A 134 11.21 12.82 8.01
CA GLU A 134 9.86 12.29 8.27
C GLU A 134 9.87 10.81 8.67
N TYR A 135 10.87 10.04 8.25
CA TYR A 135 10.87 8.57 8.37
C TYR A 135 10.73 8.06 9.81
N MET A 136 11.25 8.80 10.79
CA MET A 136 11.13 8.39 12.19
C MET A 136 9.68 8.36 12.68
N GLN A 137 8.80 9.19 12.12
CA GLN A 137 7.37 9.12 12.38
C GLN A 137 6.81 7.78 11.89
N SER A 138 7.16 7.34 10.68
CA SER A 138 6.75 6.04 10.15
C SER A 138 7.24 4.86 11.00
N VAL A 139 8.47 4.94 11.53
CA VAL A 139 9.02 3.92 12.46
C VAL A 139 8.17 3.83 13.73
N ARG A 140 7.73 4.97 14.28
CA ARG A 140 6.88 5.02 15.48
C ARG A 140 5.46 4.54 15.22
N GLU A 141 4.78 5.12 14.24
CA GLU A 141 3.38 4.84 13.94
C GLU A 141 3.14 3.38 13.57
N ASN A 142 4.09 2.78 12.84
CA ASN A 142 4.01 1.39 12.42
C ASN A 142 4.74 0.42 13.34
N ASN A 143 5.32 0.89 14.46
CA ASN A 143 6.11 0.08 15.40
C ASN A 143 7.19 -0.79 14.70
N LEU A 144 7.94 -0.19 13.77
CA LEU A 144 8.93 -0.93 12.97
C LEU A 144 10.07 -1.46 13.85
N SER A 145 10.44 -2.72 13.67
CA SER A 145 11.61 -3.31 14.33
C SER A 145 12.93 -2.89 13.65
N VAL A 146 14.05 -3.16 14.32
CA VAL A 146 15.39 -2.96 13.73
C VAL A 146 15.54 -3.68 12.38
N ASP A 147 14.98 -4.89 12.26
CA ASP A 147 15.10 -5.66 11.02
C ASP A 147 14.18 -5.12 9.92
N ASP A 148 13.03 -4.56 10.28
CA ASP A 148 12.15 -3.88 9.32
C ASP A 148 12.82 -2.64 8.77
N VAL A 149 13.40 -1.80 9.62
CA VAL A 149 14.15 -0.61 9.20
C VAL A 149 15.33 -1.00 8.30
N LYS A 150 16.14 -2.00 8.66
CA LYS A 150 17.22 -2.49 7.78
C LYS A 150 16.72 -2.90 6.40
N ARG A 151 15.59 -3.61 6.36
CA ARG A 151 14.97 -4.06 5.11
C ARG A 151 14.48 -2.89 4.27
N GLU A 152 13.84 -1.90 4.88
CA GLU A 152 13.36 -0.70 4.20
C GLU A 152 14.50 0.17 3.69
N LEU A 153 15.55 0.41 4.48
CA LEU A 153 16.74 1.16 4.05
C LEU A 153 17.42 0.49 2.85
N LYS A 154 17.52 -0.84 2.85
CA LYS A 154 18.05 -1.59 1.71
C LYS A 154 17.18 -1.45 0.46
N ALA A 155 15.86 -1.58 0.62
CA ALA A 155 14.92 -1.44 -0.49
C ALA A 155 14.92 0.01 -1.04
N PHE A 156 14.99 1.01 -0.17
CA PHE A 156 15.06 2.41 -0.55
C PHE A 156 16.36 2.72 -1.30
N LYS A 157 17.51 2.23 -0.82
CA LYS A 157 18.79 2.33 -1.55
C LYS A 157 18.71 1.75 -2.96
N GLN A 158 18.02 0.61 -3.12
CA GLN A 158 17.79 -0.01 -4.43
C GLN A 158 16.86 0.84 -5.29
N ALA A 159 15.80 1.41 -4.71
CA ALA A 159 14.85 2.28 -5.41
C ALA A 159 15.50 3.59 -5.89
N CYS A 160 16.49 4.12 -5.19
CA CYS A 160 17.27 5.28 -5.64
C CYS A 160 18.12 5.00 -6.90
N GLY A 161 18.40 3.73 -7.23
CA GLY A 161 19.15 3.36 -8.43
C GLY A 161 20.51 4.06 -8.52
N ASN A 162 20.69 4.91 -9.54
CA ASN A 162 21.92 5.68 -9.76
C ASN A 162 21.98 6.99 -8.95
N ASP A 163 20.88 7.42 -8.31
CA ASP A 163 20.85 8.63 -7.49
C ASP A 163 21.36 8.36 -6.06
N SER A 164 22.68 8.21 -5.96
CA SER A 164 23.34 8.01 -4.66
C SER A 164 23.23 9.22 -3.73
N ASN A 165 22.91 10.41 -4.24
CA ASN A 165 22.84 11.63 -3.45
C ASN A 165 21.53 11.70 -2.66
N THR A 166 20.41 11.28 -3.24
CA THR A 166 19.13 11.17 -2.51
C THR A 166 19.25 10.25 -1.31
N TYR A 167 19.84 9.06 -1.49
CA TYR A 167 20.03 8.12 -0.38
C TYR A 167 20.94 8.70 0.72
N LYS A 168 22.05 9.36 0.36
CA LYS A 168 22.93 10.02 1.34
C LYS A 168 22.21 11.11 2.13
N ARG A 169 21.43 11.95 1.44
CA ARG A 169 20.63 13.02 2.08
C ARG A 169 19.57 12.45 3.01
N PHE A 170 18.96 11.34 2.64
CA PHE A 170 18.06 10.59 3.51
C PHE A 170 18.73 10.12 4.79
N ILE A 171 19.90 9.48 4.70
CA ILE A 171 20.63 9.03 5.89
C ILE A 171 20.99 10.21 6.80
N ILE A 172 21.35 11.36 6.23
CA ILE A 172 21.59 12.60 6.99
C ILE A 172 20.32 13.01 7.76
N GLY A 173 19.17 13.13 7.08
CA GLY A 173 17.91 13.52 7.73
C GLY A 173 17.48 12.54 8.82
N PHE A 174 17.55 11.24 8.54
CA PHE A 174 17.21 10.21 9.51
C PHE A 174 18.11 10.29 10.75
N ARG A 175 19.42 10.48 10.56
CA ARG A 175 20.37 10.67 11.66
C ARG A 175 20.07 11.92 12.48
N THR A 176 19.74 13.05 11.83
CA THR A 176 19.38 14.29 12.52
C THR A 176 18.21 14.07 13.49
N VAL A 177 17.19 13.31 13.10
CA VAL A 177 16.05 13.01 14.00
C VAL A 177 16.46 12.03 15.10
N LEU A 178 17.28 11.01 14.79
CA LEU A 178 17.81 10.09 15.79
C LEU A 178 18.57 10.84 16.89
N GLU A 179 19.41 11.81 16.52
CA GLU A 179 20.14 12.69 17.44
C GLU A 179 19.19 13.56 18.28
N ALA A 180 18.25 14.25 17.61
CA ALA A 180 17.33 15.19 18.26
C ALA A 180 16.34 14.51 19.22
N ASP A 181 15.95 13.27 18.95
CA ASP A 181 14.98 12.52 19.74
C ASP A 181 15.61 11.53 20.73
N SER A 182 16.96 11.45 20.77
CA SER A 182 17.68 10.64 21.75
C SER A 182 17.34 11.08 23.19
N GLY A 183 16.50 10.30 23.87
CA GLY A 183 16.05 10.56 25.26
C GLY A 183 14.60 11.02 25.43
N ARG A 184 13.79 11.08 24.35
CA ARG A 184 12.34 11.31 24.41
C ARG A 184 11.57 10.03 24.02
N ASP A 185 10.94 10.04 22.83
CA ASP A 185 10.09 8.95 22.32
C ASP A 185 10.80 8.08 21.27
N MET A 186 12.09 7.81 21.48
CA MET A 186 12.91 7.02 20.55
C MET A 186 13.15 5.61 21.09
N PRO A 187 12.75 4.54 20.36
CA PRO A 187 13.13 3.19 20.75
C PRO A 187 14.65 3.04 20.78
N LYS A 188 15.22 2.74 21.97
CA LYS A 188 16.68 2.68 22.17
C LYS A 188 17.38 1.75 21.19
N ALA A 189 16.77 0.63 20.85
CA ALA A 189 17.32 -0.32 19.88
C ALA A 189 17.45 0.26 18.46
N ILE A 190 16.51 1.13 18.04
CA ILE A 190 16.59 1.83 16.75
C ILE A 190 17.75 2.82 16.80
N TYR A 191 17.83 3.66 17.84
CA TYR A 191 18.93 4.61 17.99
C TYR A 191 20.31 3.93 17.96
N ASP A 192 20.52 2.93 18.82
CA ASP A 192 21.81 2.26 18.98
C ASP A 192 22.27 1.56 17.67
N ASN A 193 21.33 1.11 16.81
CA ASN A 193 21.65 0.46 15.55
C ASN A 193 21.88 1.44 14.39
N PHE A 194 21.20 2.59 14.37
CA PHE A 194 21.14 3.43 13.18
C PHE A 194 21.85 4.79 13.28
N ILE A 195 22.23 5.24 14.47
CA ILE A 195 22.93 6.52 14.66
C ILE A 195 24.22 6.63 13.83
N ASN A 196 24.93 5.50 13.61
CA ASN A 196 26.16 5.43 12.83
C ASN A 196 26.00 4.69 11.49
N TYR A 197 24.77 4.58 10.97
CA TYR A 197 24.47 3.82 9.75
C TYR A 197 24.89 4.56 8.47
N GLU A 198 25.28 3.80 7.44
CA GLU A 198 25.82 4.29 6.14
C GLU A 198 25.00 3.86 4.92
#